data_AF-I0W9N3-F1
#
_entry.id   AF-I0W9N3-F1
#
_cell.length_a   1.000
_cell.length_b   1.000
_cell.length_c   1.000
_cell.angle_alpha   90.00
_cell.angle_beta   90.00
_cell.angle_gamma   90.00
#
_symmetry.space_group_name_H-M   'P 1'
#
loop_
_entity.id
_entity.type
_entity.pdbx_description
1 polymer ?
#
loop_
_entity_poly.entity_id
_entity_poly.type
_entity_poly.pdbx_seq_one_letter_code
_entity_poly.pdbx_strand_id
1 'polypeptide(L)'
;MRKIFLACPYSHADPAVTHERFLASNEVAGYIVESGHAVFSQVSMSHPVNLTFIGKDNTAIGTMWGPVDRVFMDAMEELIILDLPGWDRSSGIRREIEFFESRDRRVSLWSEASAEFVAPESSAVR
;
A
#
# COMPACT_ATOMS: atom_id res chain seq x y z
N MET A 1 10.03 5.54 14.50
CA MET A 1 8.94 5.64 13.51
C MET A 1 9.29 4.69 12.36
N ARG A 2 8.45 3.70 12.07
CA ARG A 2 8.63 2.80 10.92
C ARG A 2 8.38 3.56 9.60
N LYS A 3 9.00 3.13 8.49
CA LYS A 3 8.78 3.67 7.14
C LYS A 3 8.25 2.58 6.23
N ILE A 4 6.94 2.58 6.03
CA ILE A 4 6.21 1.46 5.44
C ILE A 4 5.76 1.81 4.04
N PHE A 5 6.05 0.93 3.08
CA PHE A 5 5.33 0.88 1.82
C PHE A 5 4.11 -0.01 2.02
N LEU A 6 2.90 0.54 1.88
CA LEU A 6 1.65 -0.22 1.97
C LEU A 6 1.17 -0.55 0.55
N ALA A 7 1.28 -1.83 0.22
CA ALA A 7 0.77 -2.42 -1.00
C ALA A 7 -0.64 -2.96 -0.81
N CYS A 8 -1.49 -2.86 -1.84
CA CYS A 8 -2.86 -3.38 -1.83
C CYS A 8 -3.20 -3.86 -3.25
N PRO A 9 -3.89 -5.01 -3.43
CA PRO A 9 -4.37 -5.40 -4.74
C PRO A 9 -5.34 -4.32 -5.25
N TYR A 10 -5.12 -3.83 -6.45
CA TYR A 10 -5.91 -2.72 -6.99
C TYR A 10 -6.86 -3.16 -8.10
N SER A 11 -6.30 -3.52 -9.27
CA SER A 11 -7.06 -3.76 -10.49
C SER A 11 -8.11 -4.87 -10.33
N HIS A 12 -9.32 -4.59 -10.80
CA HIS A 12 -10.42 -5.55 -10.88
C HIS A 12 -11.34 -5.21 -12.06
N ALA A 13 -12.08 -6.19 -12.59
CA ALA A 13 -13.04 -5.95 -13.67
C ALA A 13 -14.26 -5.12 -13.20
N ASP A 14 -14.60 -5.26 -11.93
CA ASP A 14 -15.64 -4.49 -11.25
C ASP A 14 -15.04 -3.22 -10.60
N PRO A 15 -15.47 -2.01 -11.02
CA PRO A 15 -15.06 -0.75 -10.40
C PRO A 15 -15.41 -0.63 -8.92
N ALA A 16 -16.49 -1.26 -8.46
CA ALA A 16 -16.89 -1.23 -7.05
C ALA A 16 -15.83 -1.89 -6.17
N VAL A 17 -15.33 -3.05 -6.59
CA VAL A 17 -14.23 -3.76 -5.90
C VAL A 17 -12.96 -2.93 -5.86
N THR A 18 -12.65 -2.20 -6.94
CA THR A 18 -11.49 -1.30 -6.99
C THR A 18 -11.64 -0.15 -5.98
N HIS A 19 -12.85 0.40 -5.83
CA HIS A 19 -13.14 1.45 -4.86
C HIS A 19 -13.10 0.94 -3.41
N GLU A 20 -13.66 -0.24 -3.14
CA GLU A 20 -13.60 -0.89 -1.82
C GLU A 20 -12.15 -1.14 -1.37
N ARG A 21 -11.29 -1.64 -2.26
CA ARG A 21 -9.85 -1.82 -2.00
C ARG A 21 -9.15 -0.50 -1.70
N PHE A 22 -9.54 0.58 -2.39
CA PHE A 22 -9.03 1.91 -2.10
C PHE A 22 -9.44 2.39 -0.70
N LEU A 23 -10.70 2.23 -0.32
CA LEU A 23 -11.18 2.59 1.01
C LEU A 23 -10.46 1.79 2.10
N ALA A 24 -10.32 0.47 1.92
CA ALA A 24 -9.59 -0.39 2.84
C ALA A 24 -8.10 0.01 2.97
N SER A 25 -7.47 0.39 1.85
CA SER A 25 -6.09 0.92 1.87
C SER A 25 -5.98 2.21 2.67
N ASN A 26 -6.98 3.11 2.58
CA ASN A 26 -7.01 4.35 3.35
C ASN A 26 -7.19 4.08 4.84
N GLU A 27 -8.06 3.14 5.21
CA GLU A 27 -8.31 2.76 6.60
C GLU A 27 -7.05 2.21 7.26
N VAL A 28 -6.38 1.25 6.60
CA VAL A 28 -5.11 0.68 7.10
C VAL A 28 -4.01 1.74 7.17
N ALA A 29 -3.91 2.62 6.17
CA ALA A 29 -2.97 3.74 6.23
C ALA A 29 -3.26 4.66 7.42
N GLY A 30 -4.54 4.92 7.73
CA GLY A 30 -4.98 5.65 8.91
C GLY A 30 -4.48 5.02 10.20
N TYR A 31 -4.71 3.72 10.39
CA TYR A 31 -4.23 2.98 11.57
C TYR A 31 -2.71 3.06 11.74
N ILE A 32 -1.96 2.95 10.65
CA ILE A 32 -0.49 3.05 10.69
C ILE A 32 -0.05 4.46 11.10
N VAL A 33 -0.70 5.50 10.57
CA VAL A 33 -0.41 6.91 10.93
C VAL A 33 -0.77 7.19 12.39
N GLU A 34 -1.93 6.76 12.87
CA GLU A 34 -2.35 6.92 14.27
C GLU A 34 -1.41 6.22 15.25
N SER A 35 -0.75 5.14 14.81
CA SER A 35 0.28 4.44 15.57
C SER A 35 1.65 5.14 15.56
N GLY A 36 1.78 6.32 14.96
CA GLY A 36 3.02 7.10 14.94
C GLY A 36 4.05 6.56 13.95
N HIS A 37 3.60 5.99 12.83
CA HIS A 37 4.46 5.44 11.78
C HIS A 37 4.26 6.17 10.45
N ALA A 38 5.33 6.24 9.64
CA ALA A 38 5.26 6.79 8.30
C ALA A 38 4.80 5.70 7.33
N VAL A 39 3.83 6.03 6.48
CA VAL A 39 3.31 5.12 5.46
C VAL A 39 3.21 5.83 4.12
N PHE A 40 3.72 5.17 3.08
CA PHE A 40 3.35 5.43 1.71
C PHE A 40 2.28 4.41 1.31
N SER A 41 1.03 4.83 1.25
CA SER A 41 -0.08 3.99 0.79
C SER A 41 -0.29 4.17 -0.70
N GLN A 42 0.22 3.20 -1.47
CA GLN A 42 0.30 3.29 -2.93
C GLN A 42 -1.09 3.50 -3.53
N VAL A 43 -2.07 2.70 -3.12
CA VAL A 43 -3.44 2.76 -3.65
C VAL A 43 -4.15 4.04 -3.19
N SER A 44 -3.93 4.48 -1.95
CA SER A 44 -4.50 5.74 -1.45
C SER A 44 -4.07 6.93 -2.30
N MET A 45 -2.81 6.96 -2.72
CA MET A 45 -2.29 8.04 -3.56
C MET A 45 -2.69 7.86 -5.04
N SER A 46 -2.54 6.65 -5.58
CA SER A 46 -2.68 6.40 -7.01
C SER A 46 -4.14 6.39 -7.47
N HIS A 47 -5.09 5.89 -6.66
CA HIS A 47 -6.50 5.78 -7.05
C HIS A 47 -7.11 7.13 -7.49
N PRO A 48 -7.08 8.22 -6.70
CA PRO A 48 -7.64 9.50 -7.14
C PRO A 48 -6.92 10.09 -8.35
N VAL A 49 -5.61 9.89 -8.49
CA VAL A 49 -4.84 10.35 -9.65
C VAL A 49 -5.23 9.57 -10.91
N ASN A 50 -5.44 8.25 -10.79
CA ASN A 50 -5.86 7.39 -11.90
C ASN A 50 -7.18 7.84 -12.52
N LEU A 51 -8.12 8.33 -11.71
CA LEU A 51 -9.41 8.86 -12.17
C LEU A 51 -9.27 10.10 -13.06
N THR A 52 -8.11 10.76 -13.07
CA THR A 52 -7.83 11.94 -13.92
C THR A 52 -7.28 11.56 -15.30
N PHE A 53 -6.85 10.31 -15.51
CA PHE A 53 -6.29 9.87 -16.79
C PHE A 53 -7.40 9.59 -17.81
N ILE A 54 -7.39 10.33 -18.91
CA ILE A 54 -8.34 10.14 -20.02
C ILE A 54 -7.69 9.28 -21.11
N GLY A 55 -8.40 8.24 -21.57
CA GLY A 55 -7.99 7.42 -22.71
C GLY A 55 -6.81 6.49 -22.46
N LYS A 56 -6.46 6.22 -21.19
CA LYS A 56 -5.41 5.26 -20.81
C LYS A 56 -6.03 4.01 -20.23
N ASP A 57 -5.54 2.85 -20.64
CA ASP A 57 -5.91 1.57 -20.04
C ASP A 57 -5.07 1.26 -18.78
N ASN A 58 -5.46 0.22 -18.06
CA ASN A 58 -4.78 -0.20 -16.83
C ASN A 58 -3.32 -0.60 -17.05
N THR A 59 -2.96 -1.10 -18.23
CA THR A 59 -1.59 -1.50 -18.56
C THR A 59 -0.69 -0.29 -18.72
N ALA A 60 -1.15 0.72 -19.45
CA ALA A 60 -0.47 2.00 -19.60
C ALA A 60 -0.33 2.72 -18.27
N ILE A 61 -1.40 2.72 -17.44
CA ILE A 61 -1.37 3.29 -16.09
C ILE A 61 -0.35 2.58 -15.21
N GLY A 62 -0.37 1.24 -15.16
CA GLY A 62 0.61 0.47 -14.37
C GLY A 62 2.06 0.70 -14.79
N THR A 63 2.30 0.87 -16.10
CA THR A 63 3.64 1.18 -16.63
C THR A 63 4.14 2.55 -16.17
N MET A 64 3.25 3.55 -16.07
CA MET A 64 3.60 4.88 -15.57
C MET A 64 3.91 4.89 -14.07
N TRP A 65 3.20 4.09 -13.27
CA TRP A 65 3.40 4.04 -11.82
C TRP A 65 4.67 3.30 -11.43
N GLY A 66 5.11 2.29 -12.18
CA GLY A 66 6.32 1.50 -11.86
C GLY A 66 7.55 2.31 -11.41
N PRO A 67 8.03 3.31 -12.17
CA PRO A 67 9.17 4.14 -11.74
C PRO A 67 8.83 5.05 -10.54
N VAL A 68 7.58 5.47 -10.37
CA VAL A 68 7.15 6.28 -9.22
C VAL A 68 7.13 5.43 -7.95
N ASP A 69 6.50 4.25 -8.01
CA ASP A 69 6.47 3.28 -6.93
C ASP A 69 7.88 2.94 -6.48
N ARG A 70 8.81 2.76 -7.44
CA ARG A 70 10.22 2.50 -7.16
C ARG A 70 10.89 3.59 -6.31
N VAL A 71 10.62 4.87 -6.57
CA VAL A 71 11.17 5.97 -5.75
C VAL A 71 10.73 5.84 -4.29
N PHE A 72 9.45 5.53 -4.06
CA PHE A 72 8.94 5.35 -2.70
C PHE A 72 9.45 4.06 -2.07
N MET A 73 9.49 2.95 -2.81
CA MET A 73 10.04 1.69 -2.31
C MET A 73 11.51 1.83 -1.88
N ASP A 74 12.34 2.56 -2.64
CA ASP A 74 13.74 2.82 -2.27
C ASP A 74 13.84 3.60 -0.94
N ALA A 75 12.91 4.52 -0.68
CA ALA A 75 12.84 5.36 0.52
C ALA A 75 12.23 4.70 1.77
N MET A 76 11.47 3.62 1.60
CA MET A 76 10.84 2.87 2.70
C MET A 76 11.78 1.79 3.26
N GLU A 77 11.51 1.32 4.47
CA GLU A 77 12.34 0.32 5.17
C GLU A 77 11.69 -1.07 5.19
N GLU A 78 10.38 -1.14 4.96
CA GLU A 78 9.61 -2.37 4.93
C GLU A 78 8.39 -2.28 4.00
N LEU A 79 7.89 -3.45 3.62
CA LEU A 79 6.67 -3.64 2.84
C LEU A 79 5.60 -4.30 3.71
N ILE A 80 4.42 -3.70 3.73
CA ILE A 80 3.21 -4.32 4.27
C ILE A 80 2.22 -4.52 3.13
N ILE A 81 1.70 -5.73 3.03
CA ILE A 81 0.71 -6.09 2.02
C ILE A 81 -0.65 -6.16 2.72
N LEU A 82 -1.58 -5.33 2.28
CA LEU A 82 -2.99 -5.48 2.62
C LEU A 82 -3.53 -6.71 1.88
N ASP A 83 -3.63 -7.82 2.60
CA ASP A 83 -3.87 -9.17 2.11
C ASP A 83 -5.35 -9.46 1.76
N LEU A 84 -6.00 -8.51 1.09
CA LEU A 84 -7.34 -8.65 0.53
C LEU A 84 -7.39 -9.70 -0.60
N PRO A 85 -8.56 -10.31 -0.88
CA PRO A 85 -8.68 -11.35 -1.90
C PRO A 85 -8.05 -10.96 -3.25
N GLY A 86 -7.11 -11.79 -3.71
CA GLY A 86 -6.36 -11.61 -4.95
C GLY A 86 -5.02 -10.90 -4.82
N TRP A 87 -4.56 -10.53 -3.62
CA TRP A 87 -3.22 -9.99 -3.39
C TRP A 87 -2.11 -10.92 -3.91
N ASP A 88 -2.28 -12.22 -3.68
CA ASP A 88 -1.40 -13.33 -4.05
C ASP A 88 -1.24 -13.53 -5.57
N ARG A 89 -2.19 -13.02 -6.35
CA ARG A 89 -2.19 -13.06 -7.81
C ARG A 89 -1.71 -11.77 -8.46
N SER A 90 -1.44 -10.72 -7.66
CA SER A 90 -1.03 -9.42 -8.19
C SER A 90 0.44 -9.46 -8.62
N SER A 91 0.68 -9.28 -9.93
CA SER A 91 2.05 -9.19 -10.45
C SER A 91 2.79 -7.93 -9.96
N GLY A 92 2.08 -6.87 -9.60
CA GLY A 92 2.65 -5.68 -8.95
C GLY A 92 3.21 -6.00 -7.57
N ILE A 93 2.37 -6.61 -6.72
CA ILE A 93 2.75 -6.99 -5.35
C ILE A 93 3.89 -7.99 -5.37
N ARG A 94 3.89 -8.95 -6.30
CA ARG A 94 5.01 -9.89 -6.45
C ARG A 94 6.34 -9.19 -6.70
N ARG A 95 6.36 -8.19 -7.59
CA ARG A 95 7.58 -7.39 -7.86
C ARG A 95 8.00 -6.56 -6.66
N GLU A 96 7.04 -6.05 -5.89
CA GLU A 96 7.31 -5.31 -4.64
C GLU A 96 7.92 -6.25 -3.60
N ILE A 97 7.37 -7.45 -3.39
CA ILE A 97 7.95 -8.49 -2.51
C ILE A 97 9.40 -8.77 -2.90
N GLU A 98 9.64 -9.12 -4.17
CA GLU A 98 10.99 -9.41 -4.68
C GLU A 98 11.95 -8.23 -4.48
N PHE A 99 11.46 -7.00 -4.62
CA PHE A 99 12.26 -5.79 -4.41
C PHE A 99 12.72 -5.62 -2.96
N PHE A 100 11.83 -5.84 -1.98
CA PHE A 100 12.15 -5.69 -0.56
C PHE A 100 12.96 -6.89 -0.03
N GLU A 101 12.59 -8.13 -0.40
CA GLU A 101 13.32 -9.34 0.00
C GLU A 101 14.76 -9.34 -0.52
N SER A 102 15.00 -8.92 -1.78
CA SER A 102 16.36 -8.83 -2.34
C SER A 102 17.27 -7.78 -1.65
N ARG A 103 16.72 -7.00 -0.72
CA ARG A 103 17.43 -5.98 0.08
C ARG A 103 17.43 -6.33 1.57
N ASP A 104 17.07 -7.56 1.93
CA ASP A 104 16.92 -8.01 3.32
C ASP A 104 15.98 -7.10 4.14
N ARG A 105 14.98 -6.50 3.47
CA ARG A 105 13.97 -5.67 4.12
C ARG A 105 12.74 -6.50 4.47
N ARG A 106 12.10 -6.12 5.56
CA ARG A 106 10.91 -6.82 6.09
C ARG A 106 9.76 -6.76 5.07
N VAL A 107 9.12 -7.90 4.86
CA VAL A 107 7.86 -8.06 4.14
C VAL A 107 6.88 -8.78 5.06
N SER A 108 5.66 -8.27 5.19
CA SER A 108 4.62 -8.89 6.03
C SER A 108 3.22 -8.67 5.48
N LEU A 109 2.31 -9.60 5.79
CA LEU A 109 0.88 -9.39 5.56
C LEU A 109 0.29 -8.51 6.66
N TRP A 110 -0.70 -7.69 6.33
CA TRP A 110 -1.38 -6.84 7.29
C TRP A 110 -2.07 -7.68 8.38
N SER A 111 -2.70 -8.80 8.02
CA SER A 111 -3.32 -9.73 8.98
C SER A 111 -2.33 -10.24 10.05
N GLU A 112 -1.04 -10.35 9.73
CA GLU A 112 0.00 -10.83 10.65
C GLU A 112 0.64 -9.69 11.47
N ALA A 113 0.80 -8.51 10.85
CA ALA A 113 1.51 -7.39 11.46
C ALA A 113 0.60 -6.39 12.19
N SER A 114 -0.72 -6.42 11.95
CA SER A 114 -1.68 -5.42 12.46
C SER A 114 -1.62 -5.22 13.98
N ALA A 115 -1.37 -6.28 14.75
CA ALA A 115 -1.24 -6.22 16.21
C ALA A 115 -0.05 -5.38 16.70
N GLU A 116 0.92 -5.07 15.84
CA GLU A 116 2.08 -4.22 16.16
C GLU A 116 1.74 -2.72 16.11
N PHE A 117 0.61 -2.35 15.51
CA PHE A 117 0.16 -0.98 15.31
C PHE A 117 -0.80 -0.59 16.44
N VAL A 118 -0.24 -0.41 17.63
CA VAL A 118 -0.97 0.08 18.79
C VAL A 118 -0.75 1.58 18.89
N ALA A 119 -1.85 2.34 19.00
CA ALA A 119 -1.76 3.77 19.28
C ALA A 119 -0.95 3.97 20.58
N PRO A 120 0.02 4.90 20.61
CA PRO A 120 0.68 5.24 21.86
C PRO A 120 -0.39 5.57 22.91
N GLU A 121 -0.25 5.04 24.13
CA GLU A 121 -1.14 5.41 25.23
C GLU A 121 -1.25 6.93 25.24
N SER A 122 -2.47 7.42 24.99
CA SER A 122 -2.75 8.85 24.97
C SER A 122 -2.28 9.39 26.31
N SER A 123 -1.16 10.10 26.31
CA SER A 123 -0.86 11.06 27.35
C SER A 123 -2.02 12.04 27.28
N ALA A 124 -2.99 11.83 28.18
CA ALA A 124 -4.14 12.68 28.33
C ALA A 124 -3.64 14.09 28.68
N VAL A 125 -3.40 14.89 27.66
CA VAL A 125 -3.21 16.32 27.78
C VAL A 125 -4.10 16.98 26.73
N ARG A 126 -5.23 17.40 27.30
CA ARG A 126 -6.26 18.32 26.82
C ARG A 126 -5.83 19.33 25.77
#